data_AF-A0A699VQF2-F1
#
_entry.id   AF-A0A699VQF2-F1
#
_cell.length_a   1.000
_cell.length_b   1.000
_cell.length_c   1.000
_cell.angle_alpha   90.00
_cell.angle_beta   90.00
_cell.angle_gamma   90.00
#
_symmetry.space_group_name_H-M   'P 1'
#
loop_
_entity.id
_entity.type
_entity.pdbx_description
1 polymer ?
#
loop_
_entity_poly.entity_id
_entity_poly.type
_entity_poly.pdbx_seq_one_letter_code
_entity_poly.pdbx_strand_id
1 'polypeptide(L)'
;MARTPLNEHCSAVLLKKLLEKLGDPGKFLIPCDFPRMAECLALADLGASINLMPYSVWKRLLLSDLTPTCMTLELADRSITSPIGIAEDVYVK
;
A
#
# COMPACT_ATOMS: atom_id res chain seq x y z
N MET A 1 -27.32 -26.80 -24.66
CA MET A 1 -26.65 -25.70 -23.93
C MET A 1 -25.49 -26.32 -23.15
N ALA A 2 -24.28 -26.27 -23.70
CA ALA A 2 -23.12 -26.94 -23.12
C ALA A 2 -22.50 -26.08 -22.01
N ARG A 3 -22.49 -26.58 -20.78
CA ARG A 3 -21.70 -26.01 -19.67
C ARG A 3 -20.35 -26.71 -19.66
N THR A 4 -19.38 -26.15 -20.37
CA THR A 4 -18.01 -26.63 -20.33
C THR A 4 -17.41 -26.27 -18.96
N PRO A 5 -16.84 -27.22 -18.20
CA PRO A 5 -16.15 -26.90 -16.97
C PRO A 5 -14.89 -26.11 -17.31
N LEU A 6 -14.79 -24.88 -16.82
CA LEU A 6 -13.60 -24.05 -17.03
C LEU A 6 -12.50 -24.59 -16.12
N ASN A 7 -11.35 -24.99 -16.69
CA ASN A 7 -10.21 -25.43 -15.90
C ASN A 7 -9.66 -24.24 -15.09
N GLU A 8 -8.96 -24.51 -13.97
CA GLU A 8 -8.45 -23.47 -13.06
C GLU A 8 -7.54 -22.45 -13.77
N HIS A 9 -6.79 -22.90 -14.79
CA HIS A 9 -5.91 -22.05 -15.59
C HIS A 9 -6.69 -21.10 -16.53
N CYS A 10 -7.85 -21.51 -17.03
CA CYS A 10 -8.75 -20.69 -17.85
C CYS A 10 -9.55 -19.72 -16.99
N SER A 11 -9.90 -20.11 -15.76
CA SER A 11 -10.54 -19.24 -14.76
C SER A 11 -9.61 -18.09 -14.37
N ALA A 12 -8.31 -18.35 -14.19
CA ALA A 12 -7.31 -17.32 -13.84
C ALA A 12 -7.16 -16.22 -14.92
N VAL A 13 -7.26 -16.60 -16.21
CA VAL A 13 -7.17 -15.65 -17.33
C VAL A 13 -8.44 -14.79 -17.43
N LEU A 14 -9.61 -15.35 -17.11
CA LEU A 14 -10.89 -14.64 -17.14
C LEU A 14 -11.07 -13.76 -15.88
N LEU A 15 -10.54 -14.20 -14.73
CA LEU A 15 -10.46 -13.48 -13.45
C LEU A 15 -9.32 -12.45 -13.42
N LYS A 16 -8.94 -11.87 -14.57
CA LYS A 16 -8.10 -10.66 -14.66
C LYS A 16 -8.64 -9.46 -13.89
N LYS A 17 -9.84 -9.56 -13.28
CA LYS A 17 -10.56 -8.45 -12.69
C LYS A 17 -10.35 -8.22 -11.20
N LEU A 18 -9.70 -9.14 -10.47
CA LEU A 18 -9.18 -8.93 -9.11
C LEU A 18 -8.73 -10.31 -8.61
N LEU A 19 -7.49 -10.69 -8.88
CA LEU A 19 -6.82 -11.55 -7.92
C LEU A 19 -6.67 -10.66 -6.67
N GLU A 20 -7.59 -10.80 -5.72
CA GLU A 20 -7.30 -10.40 -4.35
C GLU A 20 -5.99 -11.09 -4.01
N LYS A 21 -4.91 -10.30 -3.86
CA LYS A 21 -3.62 -10.84 -3.45
C LYS A 21 -3.88 -11.58 -2.14
N LEU A 22 -3.90 -12.92 -2.23
CA LEU A 22 -3.88 -13.81 -1.08
C LEU A 22 -2.75 -13.27 -0.19
N GLY A 23 -3.09 -12.92 1.05
CA GLY A 23 -2.19 -12.19 1.94
C GLY A 23 -0.79 -12.78 1.86
N ASP A 24 0.17 -11.97 1.38
CA ASP A 24 1.51 -12.46 1.11
C ASP A 24 2.08 -13.11 2.39
N PRO A 25 2.39 -14.43 2.37
CA PRO A 25 2.91 -15.13 3.54
C PRO A 25 4.21 -14.50 4.07
N GLY A 26 4.89 -13.69 3.24
CA GLY A 26 6.10 -12.96 3.57
C GLY A 26 5.89 -11.51 4.02
N LYS A 27 4.67 -11.04 4.33
CA LYS A 27 4.48 -9.67 4.85
C LYS A 27 5.17 -9.51 6.21
N PHE A 28 6.35 -8.93 6.19
CA PHE A 28 7.03 -8.50 7.40
C PHE A 28 6.44 -7.16 7.85
N LEU A 29 5.77 -7.18 8.99
CA LEU A 29 5.20 -5.99 9.59
C LEU A 29 6.11 -5.51 10.72
N ILE A 30 6.46 -4.23 10.67
CA ILE A 30 7.26 -3.55 11.69
C ILE A 30 6.31 -2.73 12.57
N PRO A 31 6.26 -2.95 13.88
CA PRO A 31 5.60 -2.04 14.81
C PRO A 31 6.24 -0.65 14.71
N CYS A 32 5.42 0.39 14.61
CA CYS A 32 5.87 1.77 14.60
C CYS A 32 5.13 2.54 15.69
N ASP A 33 5.88 3.09 16.65
CA ASP A 33 5.28 3.88 17.71
C ASP A 33 5.24 5.35 17.28
N PHE A 34 4.03 5.82 17.00
CA PHE A 34 3.79 7.24 16.75
C PHE A 34 3.22 7.91 18.00
N PRO A 35 3.60 9.17 18.30
CA PRO A 35 3.19 9.85 19.54
C PRO A 35 1.67 9.93 19.79
N ARG A 36 0.85 9.80 18.74
CA ARG A 36 -0.62 9.93 18.81
C ARG A 36 -1.37 8.70 18.27
N MET A 37 -0.69 7.58 18.07
CA MET A 37 -1.32 6.35 17.60
C MET A 37 -0.75 5.15 18.36
N ALA A 38 -1.61 4.51 19.16
CA ALA A 38 -1.22 3.44 20.07
C ALA A 38 -0.75 2.16 19.35
N GLU A 39 -1.16 1.97 18.08
CA GLU A 39 -0.83 0.78 17.30
C GLU A 39 -0.69 1.17 15.82
N CYS A 40 0.54 1.18 15.30
CA CYS A 40 0.81 1.21 13.87
C CYS A 40 1.64 0.01 13.47
N LEU A 41 1.25 -0.63 12.37
CA LEU A 41 2.07 -1.65 11.72
C LEU A 41 2.43 -1.11 10.33
N ALA A 42 3.72 -0.97 10.06
CA ALA A 42 4.23 -0.64 8.75
C ALA A 42 4.60 -1.91 7.99
N LEU A 43 4.28 -1.97 6.70
CA LEU A 43 4.77 -3.01 5.82
C LEU A 43 6.23 -2.72 5.45
N ALA A 44 7.13 -3.66 5.74
CA ALA A 44 8.51 -3.58 5.27
C ALA A 44 8.60 -4.12 3.84
N ASP A 45 8.67 -3.20 2.88
CA ASP A 45 8.90 -3.54 1.47
C ASP A 45 10.32 -3.17 1.07
N LEU A 46 11.20 -4.18 0.98
CA LEU A 46 12.59 -3.99 0.54
C LEU A 46 12.71 -3.60 -0.94
N GLY A 47 11.64 -3.79 -1.73
CA GLY A 47 11.56 -3.36 -3.11
C GLY A 47 11.08 -1.92 -3.27
N ALA A 48 10.55 -1.30 -2.20
CA ALA A 48 10.14 0.10 -2.23
C ALA A 48 11.34 1.01 -2.00
N SER A 49 11.50 2.01 -2.87
CA SER A 49 12.53 3.04 -2.72
C SER A 49 12.13 4.17 -1.76
N ILE A 50 10.85 4.24 -1.38
CA ILE A 50 10.29 5.28 -0.52
C ILE A 50 9.29 4.69 0.48
N ASN A 51 9.14 5.38 1.61
CA ASN A 51 8.10 5.05 2.59
C ASN A 51 6.78 5.74 2.21
N LEU A 52 5.67 4.99 2.26
CA LEU A 52 4.34 5.54 2.02
C LEU A 52 3.50 5.47 3.29
N MET A 53 2.79 6.56 3.59
CA MET A 53 1.79 6.61 4.65
C MET A 53 0.43 6.99 4.05
N PRO A 54 -0.65 6.23 4.31
CA PRO A 54 -1.98 6.64 3.92
C PRO A 54 -2.33 8.00 4.52
N TYR A 55 -2.91 8.90 3.70
CA TYR A 55 -3.25 10.25 4.16
C TYR A 55 -4.23 10.27 5.34
N SER A 56 -5.12 9.27 5.43
CA SER A 56 -6.01 9.10 6.57
C SER A 56 -5.24 8.87 7.88
N VAL A 57 -4.14 8.11 7.83
CA VAL A 57 -3.26 7.87 8.99
C VAL A 57 -2.51 9.16 9.31
N TRP A 58 -1.92 9.84 8.32
CA TRP A 58 -1.23 11.13 8.53
C TRP A 58 -2.12 12.15 9.25
N LYS A 59 -3.38 12.30 8.80
CA LYS A 59 -4.35 13.19 9.46
C LYS A 59 -4.65 12.82 10.90
N ARG A 60 -4.71 11.53 11.23
CA ARG A 60 -4.92 11.08 12.62
C ARG A 60 -3.74 11.38 13.52
N LEU A 61 -2.53 11.37 12.97
CA LEU A 61 -1.31 11.74 13.70
C LEU A 61 -1.25 13.25 14.00
N LEU A 62 -2.10 14.07 13.35
CA LEU A 62 -2.14 15.53 13.51
C LEU A 62 -0.74 16.15 13.40
N LEU A 63 0.06 15.63 12.46
CA LEU A 63 1.40 16.09 12.15
C LEU A 63 1.35 17.35 11.28
N SER A 64 2.52 17.95 11.07
CA SER A 64 2.71 19.15 10.25
C SER A 64 2.13 19.01 8.84
N ASP A 65 1.93 20.15 8.20
CA ASP A 65 1.52 20.20 6.80
C ASP A 65 2.53 19.50 5.90
N LEU A 66 2.01 18.83 4.87
CA LEU A 66 2.81 18.15 3.87
C LEU A 66 3.31 19.17 2.85
N THR A 67 4.59 19.08 2.48
CA THR A 67 5.14 19.86 1.36
C THR A 67 4.57 19.32 0.05
N PRO A 68 3.86 20.13 -0.76
CA PRO A 68 3.35 19.67 -2.04
C PRO A 68 4.47 19.14 -2.95
N THR A 69 4.16 18.12 -3.75
CA THR A 69 5.12 17.53 -4.68
C THR A 69 4.47 17.27 -6.04
N CYS A 70 5.27 17.34 -7.10
CA CYS A 70 4.86 16.98 -8.46
C CYS A 70 5.18 15.51 -8.80
N MET A 71 5.59 14.71 -7.82
CA MET A 71 5.93 13.31 -8.00
C MET A 71 4.72 12.46 -8.39
N THR A 72 4.96 11.40 -9.15
CA THR A 72 4.01 10.31 -9.40
C THR A 72 4.64 8.99 -8.97
N LEU A 73 3.79 8.05 -8.54
CA LEU A 73 4.17 6.74 -8.06
C LEU A 73 3.50 5.69 -8.92
N GLU A 74 4.29 4.77 -9.48
CA GLU A 74 3.78 3.55 -10.10
C GLU A 74 3.75 2.43 -9.05
N LEU A 75 2.55 1.93 -8.74
CA LEU A 75 2.36 0.86 -7.77
C LEU A 75 2.52 -0.52 -8.44
N ALA A 76 2.65 -1.57 -7.63
CA ALA A 76 2.82 -2.94 -8.13
C ALA A 76 1.64 -3.46 -8.97
N ASP A 77 0.45 -2.84 -8.86
CA ASP A 77 -0.71 -3.11 -9.70
C ASP A 77 -0.71 -2.28 -11.01
N ARG A 78 0.38 -1.56 -11.28
CA ARG A 78 0.59 -0.64 -12.41
C ARG A 78 -0.31 0.58 -12.40
N SER A 79 -0.99 0.85 -11.29
CA SER A 79 -1.68 2.13 -11.11
C SER A 79 -0.66 3.23 -10.90
N ILE A 80 -0.97 4.42 -11.44
CA ILE A 80 -0.18 5.63 -11.23
C ILE A 80 -0.95 6.53 -10.29
N THR A 81 -0.32 6.93 -9.19
CA THR A 81 -0.92 7.79 -8.17
C THR A 81 -0.02 8.98 -7.85
N SER A 82 -0.62 10.08 -7.40
CA SER A 82 0.12 11.26 -6.94
C SER A 82 -0.05 11.40 -5.43
N PRO A 83 1.05 11.42 -4.65
CA PRO A 83 0.97 11.69 -3.23
C PRO A 83 0.52 13.13 -3.00
N ILE A 84 -0.16 13.38 -1.87
CA ILE A 84 -0.64 14.72 -1.50
C ILE A 84 0.55 15.66 -1.19
N GLY A 85 1.64 15.09 -0.67
CA GLY A 85 2.86 15.82 -0.39
C GLY A 85 3.90 14.90 0.26
N ILE A 86 5.02 15.50 0.63
CA ILE A 86 6.17 14.84 1.26
C ILE A 86 6.29 15.35 2.70
N ALA A 87 6.62 14.44 3.60
CA ALA A 87 7.05 14.74 4.95
C ALA A 87 8.52 14.33 5.11
N GLU A 88 9.31 15.23 5.69
CA GLU A 88 10.71 14.99 6.03
C GLU A 88 10.83 14.81 7.55
N ASP A 89 11.79 14.01 8.00
CA ASP A 89 12.14 13.83 9.42
C ASP A 89 10.98 13.45 10.34
N VAL A 90 10.12 12.53 9.91
CA VAL A 90 9.02 12.01 10.72
C VAL A 90 9.57 11.15 11.87
N TYR A 91 9.34 11.59 13.10
CA TYR A 91 9.75 10.85 14.29
C TYR A 91 8.89 9.58 14.47
N VAL A 92 9.57 8.44 14.54
CA VAL A 92 9.02 7.11 14.86
C VAL A 92 9.87 6.54 15.98
N LYS A 93 9.23 5.99 17.02
CA LYS A 93 9.91 5.37 18.16
C LYS A 93 10.01 3.86 18.00
#